data_AF-A0A8T2AS95-F1
#
_entry.id   AF-A0A8T2AS95-F1
#
_cell.length_a   1.000
_cell.length_b   1.000
_cell.length_c   1.000
_cell.angle_alpha   90.00
_cell.angle_beta   90.00
_cell.angle_gamma   90.00
#
_symmetry.space_group_name_H-M   'P 1'
#
loop_
_entity.id
_entity.type
_entity.pdbx_description
1 polymer ?
#
loop_
_entity_poly.entity_id
_entity_poly.type
_entity_poly.pdbx_seq_one_letter_code
_entity_poly.pdbx_strand_id
1 'polypeptide(L)' 'MMMKEEDPQGLHLKECINSIKSVEGCFETIGGIFKGHFGGIRHTCCKTLNGLSDNCWPTLFPGKLYLRITIKLACLF' A
#
# COMPACT_ATOMS: atom_id res chain seq x y z
N MET A 1 20.83 8.63 21.75
CA MET A 1 20.67 10.00 21.21
C MET A 1 20.17 9.90 19.78
N MET A 2 19.04 10.60 19.55
CA MET A 2 18.57 11.15 18.29
C MET A 2 18.72 10.31 17.00
N MET A 3 17.64 9.65 16.61
CA MET A 3 17.02 9.99 15.34
C MET A 3 15.61 10.48 15.66
N LYS A 4 15.53 11.77 16.01
CA LYS A 4 14.30 12.54 15.92
C LYS A 4 14.17 12.84 14.43
N GLU A 5 13.33 12.09 13.74
CA GLU A 5 12.76 12.54 12.49
C GLU A 5 11.25 12.60 12.77
N GLU A 6 10.81 13.76 13.27
CA GLU A 6 9.43 14.18 13.07
C GLU A 6 9.33 14.53 11.58
N ASP A 7 9.26 13.48 10.77
CA ASP A 7 9.06 13.60 9.35
C ASP A 7 7.56 13.80 9.10
N PRO A 8 7.14 14.81 8.32
CA PRO A 8 5.74 14.94 7.92
C PRO A 8 5.23 13.69 7.15
N GLN A 9 6.10 12.80 6.64
CA GLN A 9 5.71 11.51 6.04
C GLN A 9 5.64 10.36 7.05
N GLY A 10 6.16 10.47 8.27
CA GLY A 10 6.09 9.40 9.29
C GLY A 10 4.68 9.19 9.84
N LEU A 11 3.97 10.29 10.09
CA LEU A 11 2.54 10.29 10.40
C LEU A 11 1.74 9.78 9.18
N HIS A 12 2.10 10.27 8.00
CA HIS A 12 1.45 9.91 6.75
C HIS A 12 1.60 8.41 6.43
N LEU A 13 2.78 7.83 6.60
CA LEU A 13 3.05 6.40 6.41
C LEU A 13 2.17 5.54 7.33
N LYS A 14 2.06 5.93 8.60
CA LYS A 14 1.24 5.22 9.56
C LYS A 14 -0.23 5.24 9.15
N GLU A 15 -0.73 6.37 8.65
CA GLU A 15 -2.11 6.49 8.14
C GLU A 15 -2.33 5.69 6.85
N CYS A 16 -1.37 5.69 5.93
CA CYS A 16 -1.41 4.89 4.71
C CYS A 16 -1.47 3.38 5.04
N ILE A 17 -0.59 2.91 5.94
CA ILE A 17 -0.57 1.52 6.40
C ILE A 17 -1.87 1.18 7.15
N ASN A 18 -2.34 2.06 8.04
CA ASN A 18 -3.58 1.85 8.78
C ASN A 18 -4.79 1.76 7.86
N SER A 19 -4.85 2.57 6.81
CA SER A 19 -5.92 2.51 5.81
C SER A 19 -5.95 1.14 5.13
N ILE A 20 -4.79 0.59 4.75
CA ILE A 20 -4.70 -0.76 4.16
C ILE A 20 -5.09 -1.83 5.18
N LYS A 21 -4.54 -1.76 6.41
CA LYS A 21 -4.82 -2.71 7.48
C LYS A 21 -6.26 -2.68 7.99
N SER A 22 -6.99 -1.58 7.74
CA SER A 22 -8.43 -1.52 8.03
C SER A 22 -9.23 -2.55 7.22
N VAL A 23 -8.67 -3.03 6.10
CA VAL A 23 -9.22 -4.12 5.31
C VAL A 23 -8.44 -5.39 5.61
N GLU A 24 -9.10 -6.33 6.28
CA GLU A 24 -8.54 -7.64 6.62
C GLU A 24 -7.98 -8.35 5.37
N GLY A 25 -6.73 -8.81 5.46
CA GLY A 25 -6.04 -9.53 4.38
C GLY A 25 -5.46 -8.63 3.28
N CYS A 26 -5.76 -7.33 3.25
CA CYS A 26 -5.32 -6.44 2.16
C CYS A 26 -3.81 -6.19 2.20
N PHE A 27 -3.26 -5.98 3.39
CA PHE A 27 -1.82 -5.79 3.58
C PHE A 27 -1.04 -7.04 3.19
N GLU A 28 -1.55 -8.21 3.55
CA GLU A 28 -1.00 -9.52 3.24
C GLU A 28 -1.06 -9.81 1.73
N THR A 29 -2.17 -9.48 1.06
CA THR A 29 -2.29 -9.64 -0.40
C THR A 29 -1.29 -8.76 -1.14
N ILE A 30 -1.13 -7.50 -0.72
CA ILE A 30 -0.12 -6.59 -1.28
C ILE A 30 1.29 -7.16 -1.08
N GLY A 31 1.59 -7.67 0.11
CA GLY A 31 2.84 -8.38 0.40
C GLY A 31 3.03 -9.65 -0.44
N GLY A 32 1.93 -10.34 -0.76
CA GLY A 32 1.90 -11.46 -1.69
C GLY A 32 2.26 -11.04 -3.11
N ILE A 33 1.67 -9.96 -3.61
CA ILE A 33 1.97 -9.40 -4.94
C ILE A 33 3.44 -9.02 -5.04
N PHE A 34 4.02 -8.48 -3.97
CA PHE A 34 5.46 -8.20 -3.92
C PHE A 34 6.32 -9.45 -4.11
N LYS A 35 5.84 -10.60 -3.60
CA LYS A 35 6.48 -11.92 -3.75
C LYS A 35 6.08 -12.64 -5.04
N GLY A 36 5.31 -12.01 -5.92
CA GLY A 36 4.81 -12.61 -7.16
C GLY A 36 3.57 -13.49 -6.99
N HIS A 37 2.91 -13.44 -5.83
CA HIS A 37 1.65 -14.15 -5.58
C HIS A 37 0.46 -13.23 -5.87
N PHE A 38 -0.23 -13.50 -6.97
CA PHE A 38 -1.43 -12.80 -7.40
C PHE A 38 -2.71 -13.49 -6.92
N GLY A 39 -2.73 -13.94 -5.66
CA GLY A 39 -3.98 -14.41 -5.05
C GLY A 39 -4.96 -13.23 -5.05
N GLY A 40 -6.06 -13.35 -5.80
CA GLY A 40 -6.92 -12.23 -6.20
C GLY A 40 -7.13 -11.18 -5.10
N ILE A 41 -6.85 -9.92 -5.43
CA ILE A 41 -7.16 -8.83 -4.50
C ILE A 41 -8.69 -8.78 -4.34
N ARG A 42 -9.13 -8.78 -3.08
CA ARG A 42 -10.55 -8.56 -2.77
C ARG A 42 -10.97 -7.17 -3.22
N HIS A 43 -12.16 -7.04 -3.79
CA HIS A 43 -12.72 -5.76 -4.24
C HIS A 43 -12.70 -4.67 -3.15
N THR A 44 -12.89 -5.05 -1.87
CA THR A 44 -12.77 -4.15 -0.72
C THR A 44 -11.35 -3.58 -0.55
N CYS A 45 -10.32 -4.39 -0.76
CA CYS A 45 -8.93 -3.98 -0.73
C CYS A 45 -8.60 -3.04 -1.91
N CYS A 46 -9.14 -3.33 -3.11
CA CYS A 46 -9.01 -2.45 -4.27
C CYS A 46 -9.64 -1.08 -4.06
N LYS A 47 -10.81 -1.01 -3.42
CA LYS A 47 -11.46 0.26 -3.12
C LYS A 47 -10.59 1.13 -2.22
N THR A 48 -9.96 0.54 -1.21
CA THR A 48 -9.01 1.23 -0.34
C THR A 48 -7.76 1.66 -1.09
N LEU A 49 -7.15 0.76 -1.89
CA LEU A 49 -5.94 1.04 -2.67
C LEU A 49 -6.13 2.14 -3.71
N ASN A 50 -7.29 2.17 -4.37
CA ASN A 50 -7.64 3.26 -5.29
C ASN A 50 -7.93 4.58 -4.58
N GLY A 51 -8.37 4.54 -3.32
CA GLY A 51 -8.59 5.72 -2.48
C GLY A 51 -7.36 6.21 -1.74
N LEU A 52 -6.24 5.47 -1.77
CA LEU A 52 -4.99 5.90 -1.15
C LEU A 52 -4.38 7.07 -1.91
N SER A 53 -4.00 8.10 -1.16
CA SER A 53 -3.35 9.30 -1.70
C SER A 53 -2.06 8.95 -2.43
N ASP A 54 -1.72 9.73 -3.47
CA ASP A 54 -0.55 9.47 -4.31
C ASP A 54 0.78 9.53 -3.54
N ASN A 55 0.82 10.29 -2.44
CA ASN A 55 1.95 10.36 -1.52
C ASN A 55 2.13 9.10 -0.65
N CYS A 56 1.13 8.23 -0.54
CA CYS A 56 1.26 6.97 0.19
C CYS A 56 2.06 5.92 -0.58
N TRP A 57 1.99 5.93 -1.91
CA TRP A 57 2.68 4.96 -2.77
C TRP A 57 4.21 4.99 -2.65
N PRO A 58 4.91 6.14 -2.77
CA PRO A 58 6.36 6.19 -2.64
C PRO A 58 6.83 5.83 -1.23
N THR A 59 6.02 6.09 -0.21
CA THR A 59 6.37 5.82 1.20
C THR A 59 6.14 4.36 1.59
N LEU A 60 5.06 3.75 1.09
CA LEU A 60 4.82 2.31 1.24
C LEU A 60 5.78 1.48 0.38
N PHE A 61 6.16 2.00 -0.78
CA PHE A 61 6.93 1.29 -1.80
C PHE A 61 8.06 2.16 -2.38
N PRO A 62 9.12 2.43 -1.60
CA PRO A 62 10.22 3.28 -2.04
C PRO A 62 10.92 2.67 -3.25
N GLY A 63 10.86 3.37 -4.39
CA GLY A 63 11.52 2.97 -5.64
C GLY A 63 10.83 1.85 -6.43
N LYS A 64 9.57 1.52 -6.12
CA LYS A 64 8.85 0.39 -6.74
C LYS A 64 7.56 0.84 -7.42
N LEU A 65 7.68 1.75 -8.39
CA LEU A 65 6.54 2.28 -9.16
C LEU A 65 5.76 1.16 -9.89
N TYR A 66 6.42 0.06 -10.25
CA TYR A 66 5.76 -1.09 -10.87
C TYR A 66 4.66 -1.68 -9.98
N LEU A 67 4.81 -1.67 -8.65
CA LEU A 67 3.80 -2.23 -7.74
C LEU A 67 2.50 -1.45 -7.80
N ARG A 68 2.56 -0.12 -7.95
CA ARG A 68 1.37 0.71 -8.16
C ARG A 68 0.62 0.28 -9.42
N ILE A 69 1.35 0.03 -10.51
CA ILE A 69 0.77 -0.42 -11.78
C ILE A 69 0.19 -1.83 -11.63
N THR A 70 0.93 -2.74 -11.02
CA THR A 70 0.52 -4.13 -10.79
C THR A 70 -0.74 -4.21 -9.92
N ILE A 71 -0.80 -3.44 -8.84
CA ILE A 71 -1.98 -3.38 -7.95
C ILE A 71 -3.18 -2.82 -8.69
N LYS A 72 -3.01 -1.72 -9.46
CA LYS A 72 -4.10 -1.17 -10.27
C LYS A 72 -4.62 -2.19 -11.29
N LEU A 73 -3.73 -2.93 -11.95
CA LEU A 73 -4.11 -3.99 -12.88
C LEU A 73 -4.84 -5.15 -12.18
N ALA A 74 -4.32 -5.59 -11.02
CA ALA A 74 -4.95 -6.62 -10.19
C ALA A 74 -6.29 -6.18 -9.58
N CYS A 75 -6.61 -4.89 -9.62
CA CYS A 75 -7.88 -4.31 -9.20
C CYS A 75 -8.84 -3.99 -10.35
N LEU A 76 -8.37 -4.09 -11.59
CA LEU A 76 -9.18 -3.94 -12.79
C LEU A 76 -9.71 -5.30 -13.29
N PHE A 77 -8.99 -6.38 -13.01
CA PHE A 77 -9.38 -7.76 -13.25
C PHE A 77 -10.11 -8.37 -12.05
#